data_AF-A0A537UL57-F1
#
_entry.id   AF-A0A537UL57-F1
#
_cell.length_a   1.000
_cell.length_b   1.000
_cell.length_c   1.000
_cell.angle_alpha   90.00
_cell.angle_beta   90.00
_cell.angle_gamma   90.00
#
_symmetry.space_group_name_H-M   'P 1'
#
loop_
_entity.id
_entity.type
_entity.pdbx_description
1 polymer ?
#
loop_
_entity_poly.entity_id
_entity_poly.type
_entity_poly.pdbx_seq_one_letter_code
_entity_poly.pdbx_strand_id
1 'polypeptide(L)' 'GNAPLAIQAAKITIAQVLKDPDKRDMDAIKQIGLACMDSEDFREGRRAFMEKRKPQFKGR' A
#
# COMPACT_ATOMS: atom_id res chain seq x y z
N GLY A 1 -13.37 -5.81 2.26
CA GLY A 1 -12.33 -6.09 1.24
C GLY A 1 -10.99 -5.57 1.73
N ASN A 2 -9.96 -5.63 0.89
CA ASN A 2 -8.65 -5.03 1.19
C ASN A 2 -8.56 -3.63 0.57
N ALA A 3 -7.69 -2.77 1.11
CA ALA A 3 -7.37 -1.48 0.50
C ALA A 3 -6.66 -1.72 -0.85
N PRO A 4 -7.24 -1.31 -1.99
CA PRO A 4 -6.68 -1.59 -3.31
C PRO A 4 -5.24 -1.09 -3.48
N LEU A 5 -4.93 0.13 -3.00
CA LEU A 5 -3.58 0.68 -3.07
C LEU A 5 -2.57 -0.08 -2.20
N ALA A 6 -2.99 -0.61 -1.05
CA ALA A 6 -2.12 -1.45 -0.22
C ALA A 6 -1.75 -2.77 -0.91
N ILE A 7 -2.72 -3.40 -1.59
CA ILE A 7 -2.47 -4.62 -2.36
C ILE A 7 -1.56 -4.33 -3.56
N GLN A 8 -1.77 -3.20 -4.25
CA GLN A 8 -0.90 -2.79 -5.35
C GLN A 8 0.53 -2.51 -4.89
N ALA A 9 0.69 -1.77 -3.78
CA ALA A 9 1.99 -1.51 -3.17
C ALA A 9 2.72 -2.80 -2.80
N ALA A 10 2.01 -3.75 -2.16
CA ALA A 10 2.59 -5.04 -1.82
C ALA A 10 3.08 -5.80 -3.07
N LYS A 11 2.27 -5.87 -4.13
CA LYS A 11 2.64 -6.56 -5.38
C LYS A 11 3.86 -5.92 -6.06
N ILE A 12 3.89 -4.59 -6.16
CA ILE A 12 5.02 -3.88 -6.77
C ILE A 12 6.29 -4.11 -5.94
N THR A 13 6.22 -3.95 -4.63
CA THR A 13 7.37 -4.18 -3.74
C THR A 13 7.89 -5.61 -3.85
N ILE A 14 7.01 -6.62 -3.80
CA ILE A 14 7.40 -8.02 -3.96
C ILE A 14 8.08 -8.24 -5.33
N ALA A 15 7.49 -7.72 -6.41
CA ALA A 15 8.06 -7.86 -7.75
C ALA A 15 9.45 -7.22 -7.88
N GLN A 16 9.73 -6.11 -7.19
CA GLN A 16 11.05 -5.48 -7.20
C GLN A 16 12.05 -6.21 -6.29
N VAL A 17 11.63 -6.68 -5.11
CA VAL A 17 12.50 -7.41 -4.18
C VAL A 17 13.01 -8.72 -4.79
N LEU A 18 12.20 -9.37 -5.62
CA LEU A 18 12.56 -10.60 -6.34
C LEU A 18 13.58 -10.40 -7.48
N LYS A 19 13.89 -9.15 -7.87
CA LYS A 19 14.96 -8.87 -8.83
C LYS A 19 16.32 -8.82 -8.14
N ASP A 20 17.36 -9.00 -8.95
CA ASP A 20 18.74 -8.70 -8.55
C ASP A 20 18.83 -7.28 -7.97
N PRO A 21 19.64 -7.02 -6.92
CA PRO A 21 19.68 -5.73 -6.24
C PRO A 21 19.89 -4.51 -7.15
N ASP A 22 20.70 -4.66 -8.20
CA ASP A 22 21.03 -3.64 -9.20
C ASP A 22 19.90 -3.40 -10.21
N LYS A 23 18.92 -4.31 -10.32
CA LYS A 23 17.78 -4.23 -11.23
C LYS A 23 16.48 -3.78 -10.56
N ARG A 24 16.53 -3.48 -9.26
CA ARG A 24 15.36 -3.05 -8.49
C ARG A 24 15.03 -1.60 -8.82
N ASP A 25 13.77 -1.35 -9.11
CA ASP A 25 13.24 0.00 -9.22
C ASP A 25 12.81 0.50 -7.83
N MET A 26 13.78 1.08 -7.12
CA MET A 26 13.55 1.61 -5.77
C MET A 26 12.65 2.84 -5.77
N ASP A 27 12.64 3.60 -6.87
CA ASP A 27 11.76 4.76 -7.01
C ASP A 27 10.30 4.33 -7.15
N ALA A 28 10.01 3.29 -7.95
CA ALA A 28 8.66 2.73 -8.03
C ALA A 28 8.14 2.25 -6.67
N ILE A 29 9.00 1.59 -5.85
CA ILE A 29 8.65 1.16 -4.48
C ILE A 29 8.32 2.38 -3.61
N LYS A 30 9.16 3.43 -3.68
CA LYS A 30 8.97 4.66 -2.91
C LYS A 30 7.67 5.37 -3.31
N GLN A 31 7.42 5.53 -4.61
CA GLN A 31 6.24 6.22 -5.14
C GLN A 31 4.95 5.49 -4.75
N ILE A 32 4.89 4.17 -4.92
CA ILE A 32 3.69 3.42 -4.53
C ILE A 32 3.49 3.39 -3.01
N GLY A 33 4.57 3.38 -2.24
CA GLY A 33 4.52 3.49 -0.77
C GLY A 33 3.91 4.81 -0.32
N LEU A 34 4.36 5.93 -0.89
CA LEU A 34 3.81 7.27 -0.61
C LEU A 34 2.34 7.36 -1.02
N ALA A 35 1.99 6.93 -2.24
CA ALA A 35 0.61 6.93 -2.71
C ALA A 35 -0.32 6.09 -1.81
N CYS A 36 0.15 4.94 -1.33
CA CYS A 36 -0.60 4.13 -0.38
C CYS A 36 -0.79 4.86 0.96
N MET A 37 0.26 5.48 1.53
CA MET A 37 0.17 6.18 2.81
C MET A 37 -0.71 7.44 2.75
N ASP A 38 -0.74 8.12 1.61
CA ASP A 38 -1.54 9.34 1.40
C ASP A 38 -3.01 9.06 1.06
N SER A 39 -3.39 7.80 0.84
CA SER A 39 -4.76 7.38 0.48
C SER A 39 -5.79 7.58 1.62
N GLU A 40 -7.05 7.75 1.25
CA GLU A 40 -8.15 7.70 2.22
C GLU A 40 -8.23 6.33 2.89
N ASP A 41 -7.94 5.27 2.15
CA ASP A 41 -7.94 3.89 2.66
C ASP A 41 -6.92 3.67 3.77
N PHE A 42 -5.74 4.29 3.71
CA PHE A 42 -4.77 4.22 4.79
C PHE A 42 -5.26 4.91 6.06
N ARG A 43 -5.85 6.12 5.91
CA ARG A 43 -6.46 6.84 7.05
C ARG A 43 -7.62 6.06 7.64
N GLU A 44 -8.46 5.48 6.80
CA GLU A 44 -9.60 4.66 7.21
C GLU A 44 -9.17 3.38 7.91
N GLY A 45 -8.15 2.68 7.40
CA GLY A 45 -7.60 1.49 8.04
C GLY A 45 -7.11 1.79 9.46
N ARG A 46 -6.37 2.89 9.65
CA ARG A 46 -5.91 3.34 10.97
C ARG A 46 -7.09 3.68 11.89
N ARG A 47 -8.07 4.45 11.40
CA ARG A 47 -9.25 4.81 12.18
C ARG A 47 -10.07 3.59 12.59
N ALA A 48 -10.39 2.71 11.65
CA ALA A 48 -11.15 1.49 11.91
C ALA A 48 -10.45 0.57 12.92
N PHE A 49 -9.12 0.48 12.85
CA PHE A 49 -8.31 -0.26 13.82
C PHE A 49 -8.45 0.32 15.24
N MET A 50 -8.28 1.64 15.39
CA MET A 50 -8.45 2.32 16.68
C MET A 50 -9.87 2.18 17.24
N GLU A 51 -10.88 2.22 16.37
CA GLU A 51 -12.30 2.07 16.70
C GLU A 51 -12.75 0.60 16.86
N LYS A 52 -11.84 -0.38 16.69
CA LYS A 52 -12.13 -1.83 16.74
C LYS A 52 -13.29 -2.26 15.82
N ARG A 53 -13.40 -1.64 14.65
CA ARG A 53 -14.43 -1.96 13.64
C ARG A 53 -13.81 -2.42 12.33
N LYS A 54 -14.66 -2.96 11.45
CA LYS A 54 -14.24 -3.31 10.09
C LYS A 54 -14.02 -2.02 9.27
N PRO A 55 -12.89 -1.89 8.55
CA PRO A 55 -12.63 -0.76 7.68
C PRO A 55 -13.50 -0.78 6.42
N GLN A 56 -13.83 0.40 5.91
CA GLN A 56 -14.57 0.59 4.66
C GLN A 56 -13.67 1.20 3.59
N PHE A 57 -12.93 0.35 2.88
CA PHE A 57 -12.04 0.81 1.82
C PHE A 57 -12.81 1.19 0.55
N LYS A 58 -12.41 2.31 -0.06
CA LYS A 58 -13.02 2.90 -1.25
C LYS A 58 -12.09 2.94 -2.46
N GLY A 59 -10.81 2.59 -2.31
CA GLY A 59 -9.85 2.55 -3.43
C GLY A 59 -9.33 3.92 -3.84
N ARG A 60 -9.29 4.88 -2.91
CA ARG A 60 -8.80 6.25 -3.08
C ARG A 60 -8.04 6.70 -1.84
#